data_AF-A0AB34LBB7-F1
#
_entry.id   AF-A0AB34LBB7-F1
#
_cell.length_a   1.000
_cell.length_b   1.000
_cell.length_c   1.000
_cell.angle_alpha   90.00
_cell.angle_beta   90.00
_cell.angle_gamma   90.00
#
_symmetry.space_group_name_H-M   'P 1'
#
loop_
_entity.id
_entity.type
_entity.pdbx_description
1 polymer ?
#
loop_
_entity_poly.entity_id
_entity_poly.type
_entity_poly.pdbx_seq_one_letter_code
_entity_poly.pdbx_strand_id
1 'polypeptide(L)'
;MSPIGYSILFVVSYLFLLILLWKITKKRITLFFLFFLTYGLFIGGSFWAVIMGYDVDPFSLNYYYEYVASDERRIDIMFYILGFLFFSLFGYKCAYCRLIRSNNLFVLSNNTEMQIANILQFLFPVIAVVVVVETLSQFLSVLKNGYLALYVSRQNESYSGTSLWITLLPVLFGLAMTYGYKKEKKGFMLLYLFQAIFRIVMGTRALFGALLLFFLWIYSKKRNISLKKVFILCLCFSLVLIFVFSFSIRAGEELGFNISIKDVLLGFIHTQGVSLMVFDASRLVENYPTLAYFQTIFPGCSFLYSLFFNKELHFQDICFDGYMCYILNPWMLAEGHGMGWTLMSDLYLFSGRVWLFYLFLSFLFGFVVAKLESLAENSPFFLFIEYVIVFKFLLLPRAGLNSVLPLLFYSLFFWSFFVFVSQILIYMKRK
;
A
#
# COMPACT_ATOMS: atom_id res chain seq x y z
N MET A 1 18.88 -22.40 -12.99
CA MET A 1 19.78 -21.27 -12.64
C MET A 1 20.00 -21.31 -11.13
N SER A 2 21.16 -20.91 -10.62
CA SER A 2 21.36 -20.81 -9.16
C SER A 2 20.54 -19.65 -8.57
N PRO A 3 20.20 -19.69 -7.26
CA PRO A 3 19.53 -18.58 -6.57
C PRO A 3 20.18 -17.22 -6.81
N ILE A 4 21.51 -17.16 -6.77
CA ILE A 4 22.27 -15.93 -7.05
C ILE A 4 22.12 -15.46 -8.50
N GLY A 5 22.00 -16.38 -9.46
CA GLY A 5 21.76 -16.05 -10.86
C GLY A 5 20.40 -15.39 -11.08
N TYR A 6 19.35 -15.90 -10.44
CA TYR A 6 18.02 -15.27 -10.46
C TYR A 6 18.04 -13.89 -9.80
N SER A 7 18.72 -13.76 -8.66
CA SER A 7 18.86 -12.48 -7.96
C SER A 7 19.55 -11.43 -8.83
N ILE A 8 20.67 -11.77 -9.49
CA ILE A 8 21.38 -10.88 -10.41
C ILE A 8 20.46 -10.44 -11.55
N LEU A 9 19.76 -11.39 -12.19
CA LEU A 9 18.82 -11.09 -13.28
C LEU A 9 17.74 -10.10 -12.84
N PHE A 10 17.12 -10.34 -11.68
CA PHE A 10 16.10 -9.46 -11.12
C PHE A 10 16.67 -8.06 -10.86
N VAL A 11 17.77 -7.97 -10.11
CA VAL A 11 18.35 -6.69 -9.65
C VAL A 11 18.84 -5.84 -10.82
N VAL A 12 19.54 -6.44 -11.79
CA VAL A 12 20.00 -5.72 -12.99
C VAL A 12 18.80 -5.19 -13.78
N SER A 13 17.78 -6.02 -14.01
CA SER A 13 16.57 -5.63 -14.73
C SER A 13 15.82 -4.51 -14.00
N TYR A 14 15.66 -4.64 -12.68
CA TYR A 14 15.01 -3.63 -11.83
C TYR A 14 15.76 -2.30 -11.86
N LEU A 15 17.09 -2.29 -11.69
CA LEU A 15 17.88 -1.07 -11.71
C LEU A 15 17.83 -0.38 -13.08
N PHE A 16 17.89 -1.16 -14.16
CA PHE A 16 17.73 -0.64 -15.52
C PHE A 16 16.37 0.04 -15.69
N LEU A 17 15.29 -0.61 -15.28
CA LEU A 17 13.93 -0.07 -15.36
C LEU A 17 13.73 1.16 -14.45
N LEU A 18 14.32 1.16 -13.25
CA LEU A 18 14.27 2.32 -12.35
C LEU A 18 14.99 3.54 -12.96
N ILE A 19 16.13 3.34 -13.62
CA ILE A 19 16.85 4.40 -14.34
C ILE A 19 16.04 4.90 -15.53
N LEU A 20 15.38 4.01 -16.27
CA LEU A 20 14.48 4.39 -17.36
C LEU A 20 13.30 5.22 -16.83
N LEU A 21 12.66 4.78 -15.76
CA LEU A 21 11.58 5.52 -15.11
C LEU A 21 12.05 6.92 -14.68
N TRP A 22 13.22 7.02 -14.05
CA TRP A 22 13.83 8.29 -13.66
C TRP A 22 14.04 9.25 -14.85
N LYS A 23 14.39 8.71 -16.03
CA LYS A 23 14.49 9.51 -17.26
C LYS A 23 13.11 9.92 -17.79
N ILE A 24 12.13 9.00 -17.81
CA ILE A 24 10.76 9.25 -18.27
C ILE A 24 10.10 10.37 -17.45
N THR A 25 10.24 10.34 -16.12
CA THR A 25 9.68 11.36 -15.21
C THR A 25 10.50 12.66 -15.19
N LYS A 26 11.45 12.85 -16.10
CA LYS A 26 12.35 14.01 -16.16
C LYS A 26 13.04 14.29 -14.82
N LYS A 27 13.48 13.23 -14.14
CA LYS A 27 14.18 13.28 -12.84
C LYS A 27 13.30 13.79 -11.68
N ARG A 28 11.98 13.58 -11.77
CA ARG A 28 11.03 13.86 -10.68
C ARG A 28 10.69 12.58 -9.92
N ILE A 29 10.52 12.70 -8.61
CA ILE A 29 9.96 11.63 -7.77
C ILE A 29 8.44 11.71 -7.89
N THR A 30 7.86 10.79 -8.64
CA THR A 30 6.41 10.64 -8.81
C THR A 30 5.84 9.55 -7.89
N LEU A 31 4.53 9.43 -7.79
CA LEU A 31 3.87 8.37 -7.01
C LEU A 31 4.27 6.98 -7.54
N PHE A 32 4.32 6.80 -8.87
CA PHE A 32 4.77 5.58 -9.52
C PHE A 32 6.25 5.28 -9.28
N PHE A 33 7.10 6.30 -9.23
CA PHE A 33 8.51 6.13 -8.87
C PHE A 33 8.68 5.60 -7.45
N LEU A 34 7.91 6.12 -6.49
CA LEU A 34 7.92 5.63 -5.11
C LEU A 34 7.36 4.20 -5.02
N PHE A 35 6.32 3.88 -5.79
CA PHE A 35 5.82 2.50 -5.92
C PHE A 35 6.90 1.55 -6.42
N PHE A 36 7.71 1.96 -7.41
CA PHE A 36 8.86 1.18 -7.87
C PHE A 36 9.88 0.93 -6.75
N LEU A 37 10.17 1.93 -5.90
CA LEU A 37 11.05 1.74 -4.74
C LEU A 37 10.49 0.71 -3.76
N THR A 38 9.19 0.78 -3.46
CA THR A 38 8.53 -0.19 -2.57
C THR A 38 8.44 -1.57 -3.19
N TYR A 39 8.28 -1.67 -4.50
CA TYR A 39 8.34 -2.95 -5.23
C TYR A 39 9.72 -3.58 -5.08
N GLY A 40 10.79 -2.79 -5.30
CA GLY A 40 12.16 -3.23 -5.13
C GLY A 40 12.47 -3.74 -3.73
N LEU A 41 11.76 -3.25 -2.70
CA LEU A 41 11.90 -3.74 -1.33
C LEU A 41 11.01 -4.96 -1.03
N PHE A 42 9.71 -4.90 -1.33
CA PHE A 42 8.76 -5.92 -0.88
C PHE A 42 8.70 -7.17 -1.75
N ILE A 43 9.00 -7.05 -3.04
CA ILE A 43 9.17 -8.18 -3.96
C ILE A 43 10.67 -8.45 -4.15
N GLY A 44 11.46 -7.38 -4.27
CA GLY A 44 12.89 -7.48 -4.55
C GLY A 44 13.78 -7.77 -3.34
N GLY A 45 13.28 -7.62 -2.12
CA GLY A 45 14.08 -7.70 -0.89
C GLY A 45 14.92 -8.97 -0.78
N SER A 46 14.32 -10.13 -1.04
CA SER A 46 15.03 -11.41 -0.95
C SER A 46 16.17 -11.50 -1.97
N PHE A 47 15.99 -10.96 -3.18
CA PHE A 47 17.06 -10.91 -4.19
C PHE A 47 18.21 -9.98 -3.78
N TRP A 48 17.89 -8.81 -3.20
CA TRP A 48 18.91 -7.89 -2.67
C TRP A 48 19.73 -8.52 -1.56
N ALA A 49 19.08 -9.21 -0.62
CA ALA A 49 19.76 -9.88 0.49
C ALA A 49 20.76 -10.92 -0.01
N VAL A 50 20.37 -11.74 -0.99
CA VAL A 50 21.24 -12.77 -1.60
C VAL A 50 22.45 -12.13 -2.29
N ILE A 51 22.27 -11.07 -3.08
CA ILE A 51 23.40 -10.38 -3.74
C ILE A 51 24.37 -9.78 -2.72
N MET A 52 23.87 -9.30 -1.58
CA MET A 52 24.69 -8.75 -0.50
C MET A 52 25.37 -9.83 0.36
N GLY A 53 25.20 -11.12 0.01
CA GLY A 53 25.86 -12.26 0.63
C GLY A 53 25.08 -12.89 1.78
N TYR A 54 23.75 -12.75 1.81
CA TYR A 54 22.90 -13.49 2.74
C TYR A 54 22.61 -14.89 2.17
N ASP A 55 22.95 -15.93 2.92
CA ASP A 55 22.87 -17.32 2.46
C ASP A 55 21.46 -17.89 2.68
N VAL A 56 20.53 -17.49 1.81
CA VAL A 56 19.13 -17.94 1.81
C VAL A 56 18.62 -18.10 0.39
N ASP A 57 17.63 -18.95 0.21
CA ASP A 57 16.92 -19.07 -1.07
C ASP A 57 15.82 -18.00 -1.17
N PRO A 58 15.86 -17.08 -2.16
CA PRO A 58 14.83 -16.06 -2.31
C PRO A 58 13.46 -16.65 -2.67
N PHE A 59 13.41 -17.91 -3.12
CA PHE A 59 12.19 -18.63 -3.46
C PHE A 59 11.75 -19.61 -2.36
N SER A 60 12.11 -19.32 -1.11
CA SER A 60 11.68 -20.08 0.07
C SER A 60 10.72 -19.27 0.92
N LEU A 61 9.73 -19.96 1.48
CA LEU A 61 8.78 -19.45 2.46
C LEU A 61 8.88 -20.32 3.72
N ASN A 62 9.26 -19.71 4.83
CA ASN A 62 9.42 -20.37 6.13
C ASN A 62 8.45 -19.80 7.18
N TYR A 63 7.44 -19.05 6.74
CA TYR A 63 6.44 -18.41 7.58
C TYR A 63 5.06 -18.86 7.12
N TYR A 64 4.21 -19.26 8.06
CA TYR A 64 2.85 -19.80 7.84
C TYR A 64 2.80 -21.26 7.35
N TYR A 65 3.66 -21.62 6.39
CA TYR A 65 3.95 -22.99 5.99
C TYR A 65 5.35 -23.05 5.36
N GLU A 66 5.97 -24.22 5.38
CA GLU A 66 7.29 -24.45 4.77
C GLU A 66 7.14 -24.81 3.30
N TYR A 67 7.78 -24.03 2.43
CA TYR A 67 7.70 -24.24 0.98
C TYR A 67 8.90 -23.65 0.24
N VAL A 68 9.42 -24.42 -0.71
CA VAL A 68 10.49 -24.01 -1.63
C VAL A 68 10.01 -24.27 -3.04
N ALA A 69 10.09 -23.26 -3.91
CA ALA A 69 9.63 -23.39 -5.29
C ALA A 69 10.54 -24.31 -6.11
N SER A 70 9.94 -25.17 -6.95
CA SER A 70 10.66 -25.97 -7.94
C SER A 70 11.29 -25.08 -9.02
N ASP A 71 12.28 -25.60 -9.76
CA ASP A 71 12.99 -24.81 -10.78
C ASP A 71 12.08 -24.27 -11.88
N GLU A 72 11.11 -25.07 -12.35
CA GLU A 72 10.09 -24.61 -13.32
C GLU A 72 9.30 -23.43 -12.75
N ARG A 73 8.91 -23.53 -11.48
CA ARG A 73 8.13 -22.51 -10.81
C ARG A 73 8.93 -21.23 -10.55
N ARG A 74 10.23 -21.36 -10.26
CA ARG A 74 11.14 -20.20 -10.17
C ARG A 74 11.18 -19.42 -11.49
N ILE A 75 11.25 -20.11 -12.63
CA ILE A 75 11.21 -19.48 -13.95
C ILE A 75 9.88 -18.74 -14.15
N ASP A 76 8.76 -19.39 -13.83
CA ASP A 76 7.43 -18.77 -13.93
C ASP A 76 7.30 -17.52 -13.05
N ILE A 77 7.69 -17.61 -11.78
CA ILE A 77 7.65 -16.47 -10.85
C ILE A 77 8.44 -15.30 -11.46
N MET A 78 9.66 -15.57 -11.94
CA MET A 78 10.50 -14.57 -12.59
C MET A 78 9.84 -13.94 -13.81
N PHE A 79 9.16 -14.74 -14.64
CA PHE A 79 8.41 -14.25 -15.79
C PHE A 79 7.30 -13.27 -15.36
N TYR A 80 6.50 -13.62 -14.35
CA TYR A 80 5.42 -12.76 -13.87
C TYR A 80 5.90 -11.45 -13.22
N ILE A 81 6.94 -11.51 -12.37
CA ILE A 81 7.43 -10.32 -11.67
C ILE A 81 8.20 -9.38 -12.61
N LEU A 82 9.01 -9.91 -13.53
CA LEU A 82 9.69 -9.09 -14.53
C LEU A 82 8.69 -8.58 -15.56
N GLY A 83 7.78 -9.43 -16.04
CA GLY A 83 6.69 -9.06 -16.94
C GLY A 83 5.87 -7.90 -16.39
N PHE A 84 5.50 -7.94 -15.12
CA PHE A 84 4.82 -6.82 -14.47
C PHE A 84 5.66 -5.53 -14.50
N LEU A 85 6.94 -5.59 -14.12
CA LEU A 85 7.82 -4.41 -14.12
C LEU A 85 7.96 -3.78 -15.52
N PHE A 86 8.21 -4.60 -16.54
CA PHE A 86 8.36 -4.14 -17.91
C PHE A 86 7.07 -3.55 -18.47
N PHE A 87 5.94 -4.28 -18.37
CA PHE A 87 4.67 -3.85 -18.96
C PHE A 87 4.06 -2.66 -18.21
N SER A 88 4.16 -2.61 -16.88
CA SER A 88 3.71 -1.44 -16.11
C SER A 88 4.52 -0.19 -16.46
N LEU A 89 5.85 -0.29 -16.60
CA LEU A 89 6.65 0.85 -17.05
C LEU A 89 6.32 1.26 -18.50
N PHE A 90 6.06 0.28 -19.37
CA PHE A 90 5.66 0.54 -20.75
C PHE A 90 4.33 1.30 -20.82
N GLY A 91 3.30 0.84 -20.10
CA GLY A 91 2.02 1.53 -19.98
C GLY A 91 2.16 2.94 -19.41
N TYR A 92 2.98 3.09 -18.37
CA TYR A 92 3.29 4.37 -17.77
C TYR A 92 3.92 5.34 -18.80
N LYS A 93 4.94 4.90 -19.54
CA LYS A 93 5.59 5.71 -20.59
C LYS A 93 4.59 6.15 -21.66
N CYS A 94 3.75 5.25 -22.15
CA CYS A 94 2.75 5.55 -23.17
C CYS A 94 1.78 6.66 -22.75
N ALA A 95 1.30 6.62 -21.51
CA ALA A 95 0.38 7.61 -20.97
C ALA A 95 1.08 8.94 -20.60
N TYR A 96 2.28 8.87 -20.01
CA TYR A 96 3.02 10.03 -19.52
C TYR A 96 3.57 10.90 -20.65
N CYS A 97 4.04 10.28 -21.75
CA CYS A 97 4.50 11.02 -22.93
C CYS A 97 3.36 11.69 -23.70
N ARG A 98 2.14 11.13 -23.64
CA ARG A 98 0.93 11.72 -24.22
C ARG A 98 0.26 12.61 -23.17
N LEU A 99 0.90 13.74 -22.89
CA LEU A 99 0.31 14.83 -22.12
C LEU A 99 -1.00 15.24 -22.79
N ILE A 100 -2.11 14.87 -22.18
CA ILE A 100 -3.40 15.46 -22.54
C ILE A 100 -3.31 16.89 -22.00
N ARG A 101 -3.49 17.89 -22.86
CA ARG A 101 -3.88 19.23 -22.42
C ARG A 101 -5.20 19.08 -21.70
N SER A 102 -5.14 18.84 -20.39
CA SER A 102 -6.32 18.76 -19.56
C SER A 102 -6.92 20.16 -19.53
N ASN A 103 -8.14 20.31 -20.04
CA ASN A 103 -8.99 21.40 -19.61
C ASN A 103 -9.12 21.32 -18.08
N ASN A 104 -9.40 22.45 -17.43
CA ASN A 104 -9.62 22.57 -15.99
C ASN A 104 -10.86 21.75 -15.57
N LEU A 105 -10.73 20.42 -15.47
CA LEU A 105 -11.78 19.50 -15.03
C LEU A 105 -11.90 19.59 -13.51
N PHE A 106 -13.13 19.63 -13.00
CA PHE A 106 -13.43 19.61 -11.55
C PHE A 106 -12.73 20.70 -10.72
N VAL A 107 -12.52 21.88 -11.31
CA VAL A 107 -11.99 23.04 -10.57
C VAL A 107 -13.11 23.67 -9.76
N LEU A 108 -12.86 23.85 -8.46
CA LEU A 108 -13.79 24.48 -7.53
C LEU A 108 -13.62 26.01 -7.56
N SER A 109 -14.66 26.74 -7.19
CA SER A 109 -14.53 28.18 -6.96
C SER A 109 -13.76 28.44 -5.67
N ASN A 110 -12.99 29.54 -5.62
CA ASN A 110 -12.23 29.94 -4.43
C ASN A 110 -13.08 29.96 -3.15
N ASN A 111 -14.34 30.40 -3.24
CA ASN A 111 -15.26 30.41 -2.10
C ASN A 111 -15.58 28.99 -1.59
N THR A 112 -15.73 28.03 -2.51
CA THR A 112 -15.97 26.62 -2.15
C THR A 112 -14.74 26.03 -1.50
N GLU A 113 -13.54 26.28 -2.05
CA GLU A 113 -12.28 25.79 -1.46
C GLU A 113 -12.05 26.34 -0.05
N MET A 114 -12.26 27.65 0.16
CA MET A 114 -12.16 28.25 1.50
C MET A 114 -13.19 27.66 2.47
N GLN A 115 -14.41 27.40 2.01
CA GLN A 115 -15.43 26.82 2.87
C GLN A 115 -15.10 25.36 3.24
N ILE A 116 -14.55 24.57 2.32
CA ILE A 116 -14.01 23.23 2.62
C ILE A 116 -12.90 23.34 3.68
N ALA A 117 -11.97 24.30 3.53
CA ALA A 117 -10.90 24.53 4.51
C ALA A 117 -11.46 24.85 5.91
N ASN A 118 -12.49 25.69 6.00
CA ASN A 118 -13.17 26.01 7.25
C ASN A 118 -13.84 24.79 7.90
N ILE A 119 -14.51 23.94 7.10
CA ILE A 119 -15.10 22.69 7.60
C ILE A 119 -14.01 21.77 8.16
N LEU A 120 -12.88 21.63 7.45
CA LEU A 120 -11.76 20.81 7.90
C LEU A 120 -11.12 21.34 9.19
N GLN A 121 -11.01 22.67 9.35
CA GLN A 121 -10.52 23.29 10.57
C GLN A 121 -11.40 22.93 11.78
N PHE A 122 -12.72 22.89 11.60
CA PHE A 122 -13.66 22.49 12.64
C PHE A 122 -13.65 20.98 12.91
N LEU A 123 -13.55 20.15 11.87
CA LEU A 123 -13.53 18.69 12.01
C LEU A 123 -12.21 18.14 12.57
N PHE A 124 -11.09 18.82 12.34
CA PHE A 124 -9.76 18.30 12.69
C PHE A 124 -9.62 17.90 14.17
N PRO A 125 -10.01 18.73 15.17
CA PRO A 125 -9.92 18.34 16.59
C PRO A 125 -10.70 17.06 16.91
N VAL A 126 -11.89 16.90 16.35
CA VAL A 126 -12.73 15.71 16.56
C VAL A 126 -12.04 14.46 16.01
N ILE A 127 -11.55 14.54 14.76
CA ILE A 127 -10.83 13.45 14.11
C ILE A 127 -9.56 13.11 14.87
N ALA A 128 -8.80 14.13 15.31
CA ALA A 128 -7.56 13.92 16.06
C ALA A 128 -7.82 13.16 17.37
N VAL A 129 -8.85 13.52 18.13
CA VAL A 129 -9.23 12.80 19.35
C VAL A 129 -9.60 11.35 19.04
N VAL A 130 -10.48 11.13 18.05
CA VAL A 130 -10.91 9.76 17.67
C VAL A 130 -9.71 8.89 17.27
N VAL A 131 -8.83 9.40 16.40
CA VAL A 131 -7.66 8.64 15.93
C VAL A 131 -6.66 8.37 17.05
N VAL A 132 -6.43 9.34 17.95
CA VAL A 132 -5.54 9.16 19.10
C VAL A 132 -6.10 8.11 20.05
N VAL A 133 -7.38 8.20 20.42
CA VAL A 133 -8.04 7.23 21.31
C VAL A 133 -8.04 5.83 20.71
N GLU A 134 -8.38 5.69 19.42
CA GLU A 134 -8.34 4.38 18.74
C GLU A 134 -6.91 3.82 18.72
N THR A 135 -5.92 4.64 18.39
CA THR A 135 -4.51 4.19 18.35
C THR A 135 -4.02 3.76 19.73
N LEU A 136 -4.36 4.50 20.79
CA LEU A 136 -3.98 4.16 22.17
C LEU A 136 -4.71 2.89 22.66
N SER A 137 -5.98 2.70 22.31
CA SER A 137 -6.72 1.48 22.65
C SER A 137 -6.10 0.23 22.00
N GLN A 138 -5.72 0.33 20.72
CA GLN A 138 -5.02 -0.74 20.01
C GLN A 138 -3.65 -1.03 20.65
N PHE A 139 -2.90 0.03 21.01
CA PHE A 139 -1.63 -0.10 21.70
C PHE A 139 -1.77 -0.81 23.05
N LEU A 140 -2.77 -0.44 23.86
CA LEU A 140 -3.06 -1.12 25.13
C LEU A 140 -3.47 -2.59 24.93
N SER A 141 -4.23 -2.89 23.87
CA SER A 141 -4.57 -4.27 23.53
C SER A 141 -3.34 -5.09 23.19
N VAL A 142 -2.41 -4.53 22.41
CA VAL A 142 -1.14 -5.20 22.06
C VAL A 142 -0.26 -5.42 23.28
N LEU A 143 -0.19 -4.45 24.19
CA LEU A 143 0.56 -4.61 25.44
C LEU A 143 0.01 -5.73 26.32
N LYS A 144 -1.30 -5.97 26.31
CA LYS A 144 -1.95 -7.00 27.13
C LYS A 144 -1.91 -8.40 26.50
N ASN A 145 -2.18 -8.47 25.19
CA ASN A 145 -2.50 -9.72 24.50
C ASN A 145 -1.50 -10.07 23.39
N GLY A 146 -0.40 -9.31 23.25
CA GLY A 146 0.59 -9.48 22.19
C GLY A 146 0.16 -8.92 20.83
N TYR A 147 1.04 -9.04 19.83
CA TYR A 147 0.85 -8.47 18.49
C TYR A 147 -0.40 -9.01 17.76
N LEU A 148 -0.67 -10.31 17.90
CA LEU A 148 -1.74 -11.00 17.17
C LEU A 148 -3.14 -10.53 17.57
N ALA A 149 -3.29 -9.93 18.75
CA ALA A 149 -4.55 -9.38 19.23
C ALA A 149 -5.14 -8.30 18.30
N LEU A 150 -4.33 -7.67 17.44
CA LEU A 150 -4.81 -6.73 16.42
C LEU A 150 -5.65 -7.39 15.32
N TYR A 151 -5.53 -8.71 15.15
CA TYR A 151 -6.06 -9.44 13.99
C TYR A 151 -7.08 -10.52 14.37
N VAL A 152 -6.96 -11.12 15.57
CA VAL A 152 -7.83 -12.22 16.03
C VAL A 152 -9.32 -11.87 15.90
N SER A 153 -9.76 -10.70 16.38
CA SER A 153 -11.17 -10.31 16.26
C SER A 153 -11.61 -10.13 14.80
N ARG A 154 -10.74 -9.55 13.95
CA ARG A 154 -11.06 -9.35 12.52
C ARG A 154 -11.14 -10.64 11.71
N GLN A 155 -10.42 -11.68 12.12
CA GLN A 155 -10.35 -12.94 11.41
C GLN A 155 -11.41 -13.94 11.88
N ASN A 156 -11.77 -13.90 13.17
CA ASN A 156 -12.68 -14.88 13.77
C ASN A 156 -14.13 -14.40 13.88
N GLU A 157 -14.38 -13.08 13.95
CA GLU A 157 -15.75 -12.57 14.04
C GLU A 157 -16.45 -12.57 12.67
N SER A 158 -17.77 -12.69 12.69
CA SER A 158 -18.62 -12.47 11.52
C SER A 158 -18.37 -11.06 10.97
N TYR A 159 -18.25 -10.95 9.65
CA TYR A 159 -17.97 -9.69 8.97
C TYR A 159 -19.00 -8.62 9.37
N SER A 160 -18.53 -7.65 10.13
CA SER A 160 -19.18 -6.35 10.29
C SER A 160 -18.38 -5.33 9.48
N GLY A 161 -19.07 -4.41 8.81
CA GLY A 161 -18.43 -3.44 7.91
C GLY A 161 -17.23 -2.73 8.54
N THR A 162 -16.23 -2.39 7.74
CA THR A 162 -15.03 -1.67 8.20
C THR A 162 -15.39 -0.39 8.93
N SER A 163 -14.66 -0.05 10.00
CA SER A 163 -14.93 1.17 10.76
C SER A 163 -14.87 2.41 9.86
N LEU A 164 -15.91 3.23 9.96
CA LEU A 164 -16.09 4.44 9.16
C LEU A 164 -14.90 5.40 9.28
N TRP A 165 -14.26 5.45 10.46
CA TRP A 165 -13.10 6.31 10.74
C TRP A 165 -11.83 5.90 10.00
N ILE A 166 -11.55 4.59 9.88
CA ILE A 166 -10.40 4.08 9.13
C ILE A 166 -10.49 4.48 7.65
N THR A 167 -11.71 4.52 7.12
CA THR A 167 -11.98 4.88 5.72
C THR A 167 -11.98 6.40 5.51
N LEU A 168 -12.47 7.17 6.49
CA LEU A 168 -12.54 8.62 6.43
C LEU A 168 -11.17 9.30 6.57
N LEU A 169 -10.25 8.76 7.38
CA LEU A 169 -8.98 9.44 7.68
C LEU A 169 -8.14 9.71 6.41
N PRO A 170 -7.91 8.76 5.49
CA PRO A 170 -7.20 9.03 4.24
C PRO A 170 -7.91 10.07 3.36
N VAL A 171 -9.24 10.08 3.35
CA VAL A 171 -10.04 11.04 2.59
C VAL A 171 -9.87 12.46 3.15
N LEU A 172 -9.98 12.61 4.47
CA LEU A 172 -9.84 13.90 5.15
C LEU A 172 -8.41 14.42 5.05
N PHE A 173 -7.42 13.51 5.10
CA PHE A 173 -6.03 13.82 4.79
C PHE A 173 -5.86 14.37 3.37
N GLY A 174 -6.43 13.71 2.36
CA GLY A 174 -6.38 14.19 0.98
C GLY A 174 -7.02 15.58 0.81
N LEU A 175 -8.19 15.78 1.42
CA LEU A 175 -8.90 17.07 1.39
C LEU A 175 -8.06 18.16 2.06
N ALA A 176 -7.49 17.89 3.24
CA ALA A 176 -6.63 18.83 3.96
C ALA A 176 -5.36 19.18 3.18
N MET A 177 -4.69 18.19 2.59
CA MET A 177 -3.46 18.41 1.81
C MET A 177 -3.72 19.25 0.55
N THR A 178 -4.90 19.14 -0.03
CA THR A 178 -5.30 19.87 -1.23
C THR A 178 -5.83 21.26 -0.87
N TYR A 179 -6.93 21.34 -0.12
CA TYR A 179 -7.71 22.55 0.11
C TYR A 179 -7.53 23.19 1.50
N GLY A 180 -7.00 22.48 2.49
CA GLY A 180 -6.88 22.98 3.87
C GLY A 180 -5.88 24.14 4.03
N TYR A 181 -5.92 24.86 5.16
CA TYR A 181 -4.89 25.83 5.47
C TYR A 181 -3.59 25.14 5.91
N LYS A 182 -2.50 25.93 5.99
CA LYS A 182 -1.18 25.42 6.37
C LYS A 182 -1.19 24.71 7.74
N LYS A 183 -2.04 25.16 8.66
CA LYS A 183 -2.18 24.59 10.00
C LYS A 183 -2.77 23.17 9.94
N GLU A 184 -3.84 22.96 9.18
CA GLU A 184 -4.52 21.67 9.04
C GLU A 184 -3.64 20.69 8.28
N LYS A 185 -2.97 21.14 7.21
CA LYS A 185 -1.95 20.32 6.52
C LYS A 185 -0.91 19.78 7.50
N LYS A 186 -0.36 20.65 8.34
CA LYS A 186 0.61 20.25 9.38
C LYS A 186 -0.03 19.33 10.43
N GLY A 187 -1.24 19.64 10.88
CA GLY A 187 -1.99 18.85 11.86
C GLY A 187 -2.22 17.42 11.40
N PHE A 188 -2.75 17.22 10.19
CA PHE A 188 -2.96 15.90 9.62
C PHE A 188 -1.66 15.12 9.38
N MET A 189 -0.58 15.80 8.94
CA MET A 189 0.74 15.16 8.84
C MET A 189 1.27 14.70 10.20
N LEU A 190 1.12 15.51 11.25
CA LEU A 190 1.51 15.13 12.61
C LEU A 190 0.65 13.98 13.16
N LEU A 191 -0.64 13.95 12.84
CA LEU A 191 -1.53 12.88 13.24
C LEU A 191 -1.13 11.53 12.59
N TYR A 192 -0.80 11.54 11.30
CA TYR A 192 -0.24 10.37 10.62
C TYR A 192 1.10 9.94 11.19
N LEU A 193 1.98 10.90 11.55
CA LEU A 193 3.25 10.60 12.21
C LEU A 193 3.04 9.94 13.57
N PHE A 194 2.14 10.49 14.40
CA PHE A 194 1.75 9.90 15.67
C PHE A 194 1.26 8.46 15.48
N GLN A 195 0.31 8.25 14.56
CA GLN A 195 -0.20 6.91 14.27
C GLN A 195 0.91 5.97 13.79
N ALA A 196 1.79 6.43 12.90
CA ALA A 196 2.88 5.62 12.37
C ALA A 196 3.90 5.20 13.44
N ILE A 197 4.21 6.08 14.40
CA ILE A 197 5.11 5.77 15.53
C ILE A 197 4.50 4.69 16.43
N PHE A 198 3.24 4.84 16.84
CA PHE A 198 2.59 3.80 17.66
C PHE A 198 2.46 2.48 16.89
N ARG A 199 2.15 2.54 15.60
CA ARG A 199 2.05 1.36 14.71
C ARG A 199 3.37 0.60 14.62
N ILE A 200 4.51 1.28 14.48
CA ILE A 200 5.81 0.60 14.43
C ILE A 200 6.22 0.02 15.79
N VAL A 201 5.91 0.70 16.90
CA VAL A 201 6.14 0.17 18.27
C VAL A 201 5.26 -1.07 18.54
N MET A 202 4.03 -1.10 18.03
CA MET A 202 3.20 -2.31 18.05
C MET A 202 3.77 -3.43 17.18
N GLY A 203 4.68 -3.15 16.25
CA GLY A 203 5.30 -4.14 15.35
C GLY A 203 4.87 -4.04 13.88
N THR A 204 4.03 -3.08 13.50
CA THR A 204 3.62 -2.85 12.09
C THR A 204 4.53 -1.82 11.39
N ARG A 205 5.45 -2.30 10.56
CA ARG A 205 6.53 -1.49 9.94
C ARG A 205 6.10 -0.68 8.70
N ALA A 206 5.05 -1.15 8.01
CA ALA A 206 4.59 -0.66 6.71
C ALA A 206 4.32 0.85 6.67
N LEU A 207 3.52 1.31 7.62
CA LEU A 207 2.94 2.64 7.62
C LEU A 207 4.03 3.69 7.82
N PHE A 208 4.99 3.41 8.71
CA PHE A 208 6.11 4.30 8.96
C PHE A 208 7.01 4.43 7.73
N GLY A 209 7.32 3.31 7.05
CA GLY A 209 8.08 3.34 5.80
C GLY A 209 7.37 4.14 4.70
N ALA A 210 6.06 3.93 4.53
CA ALA A 210 5.25 4.71 3.58
C ALA A 210 5.22 6.20 3.91
N LEU A 211 5.20 6.57 5.20
CA LEU A 211 5.26 7.97 5.65
C LEU A 211 6.60 8.64 5.35
N LEU A 212 7.72 7.94 5.54
CA LEU A 212 9.04 8.46 5.18
C LEU A 212 9.16 8.72 3.67
N LEU A 213 8.66 7.81 2.84
CA LEU A 213 8.60 7.98 1.38
C LEU A 213 7.65 9.12 0.97
N PHE A 214 6.52 9.28 1.67
CA PHE A 214 5.63 10.43 1.47
C PHE A 214 6.32 11.76 1.79
N PHE A 215 7.08 11.85 2.89
CA PHE A 215 7.84 13.06 3.20
C PHE A 215 8.93 13.34 2.17
N LEU A 216 9.62 12.30 1.68
CA LEU A 216 10.55 12.42 0.56
C LEU A 216 9.86 13.00 -0.68
N TRP A 217 8.65 12.53 -1.00
CA TRP A 217 7.86 13.02 -2.12
C TRP A 217 7.51 14.51 -1.97
N ILE A 218 6.93 14.91 -0.85
CA ILE A 218 6.58 16.30 -0.56
C ILE A 218 7.82 17.21 -0.59
N TYR A 219 8.94 16.74 -0.04
CA TYR A 219 10.20 17.48 -0.07
C TYR A 219 10.73 17.65 -1.51
N SER A 220 10.61 16.60 -2.34
CA SER A 220 11.04 16.62 -3.74
C SER A 220 10.23 17.57 -4.62
N LYS A 221 8.96 17.86 -4.26
CA LYS A 221 8.15 18.87 -4.95
C LYS A 221 8.75 20.29 -4.84
N LYS A 222 9.56 20.55 -3.82
CA LYS A 222 10.21 21.86 -3.59
C LYS A 222 11.69 21.91 -3.97
N ARG A 223 12.37 20.75 -3.99
CA ARG A 223 13.81 20.66 -4.25
C ARG A 223 14.13 19.51 -5.17
N ASN A 224 15.03 19.74 -6.11
CA ASN A 224 15.55 18.68 -6.97
C ASN A 224 16.46 17.74 -6.17
N ILE A 225 16.09 16.46 -6.10
CA ILE A 225 16.86 15.40 -5.43
C ILE A 225 17.45 14.53 -6.53
N SER A 226 18.75 14.25 -6.47
CA SER A 226 19.38 13.32 -7.40
C SER A 226 19.10 11.88 -7.02
N LEU A 227 19.12 10.96 -7.99
CA LEU A 227 18.90 9.53 -7.75
C LEU A 227 19.86 8.93 -6.69
N LYS A 228 21.12 9.39 -6.67
CA LYS A 228 22.10 9.01 -5.63
C LYS A 228 21.62 9.40 -4.22
N LYS A 229 21.09 10.62 -4.06
CA LYS A 229 20.54 11.09 -2.78
C LYS A 229 19.29 10.30 -2.37
N VAL A 230 18.43 9.93 -3.33
CA VAL A 230 17.28 9.07 -3.06
C VAL A 230 17.73 7.72 -2.49
N PHE A 231 18.74 7.08 -3.10
CA PHE A 231 19.27 5.81 -2.64
C PHE A 231 19.83 5.90 -1.21
N ILE A 232 20.64 6.94 -0.92
CA ILE A 232 21.16 7.21 0.43
C ILE A 232 20.02 7.40 1.43
N LEU A 233 18.99 8.18 1.06
CA LEU A 233 17.83 8.40 1.94
C LEU A 233 17.04 7.11 2.20
N CYS A 234 16.88 6.23 1.20
CA CYS A 234 16.23 4.94 1.40
C CYS A 234 17.02 4.02 2.34
N LEU A 235 18.36 4.03 2.26
CA LEU A 235 19.22 3.33 3.21
C LEU A 235 19.08 3.92 4.62
N CYS A 236 19.14 5.25 4.77
CA CYS A 236 18.92 5.91 6.05
C CYS A 236 17.54 5.60 6.63
N PHE A 237 16.48 5.62 5.81
CA PHE A 237 15.13 5.25 6.23
C PHE A 237 15.03 3.81 6.70
N SER A 238 15.74 2.89 6.04
CA SER A 238 15.80 1.48 6.46
C SER A 238 16.49 1.33 7.82
N LEU A 239 17.58 2.07 8.07
CA LEU A 239 18.26 2.09 9.36
C LEU A 239 17.37 2.68 10.47
N VAL A 240 16.68 3.79 10.20
CA VAL A 240 15.73 4.39 11.15
C VAL A 240 14.57 3.44 11.42
N LEU A 241 14.05 2.75 10.40
CA LEU A 241 13.01 1.73 10.55
C LEU A 241 13.46 0.60 11.47
N ILE A 242 14.68 0.07 11.27
CA ILE A 242 15.24 -0.99 12.11
C ILE A 242 15.43 -0.49 13.55
N PHE A 243 16.01 0.70 13.72
CA PHE A 243 16.21 1.31 15.04
C PHE A 243 14.91 1.54 15.79
N VAL A 244 13.85 2.03 15.13
CA VAL A 244 12.57 2.22 15.80
C VAL A 244 11.88 0.87 16.04
N PHE A 245 12.01 -0.08 15.11
CA PHE A 245 11.45 -1.42 15.25
C PHE A 245 12.13 -2.22 16.37
N SER A 246 13.40 -2.00 16.70
CA SER A 246 14.06 -2.69 17.82
C SER A 246 13.44 -2.36 19.17
N PHE A 247 12.68 -1.26 19.28
CA PHE A 247 11.87 -0.94 20.47
C PHE A 247 10.44 -1.48 20.38
N SER A 248 10.10 -2.25 19.34
CA SER A 248 8.77 -2.82 19.20
C SER A 248 8.58 -4.05 20.07
N ILE A 249 7.34 -4.29 20.50
CA ILE A 249 6.96 -5.45 21.31
C ILE A 249 7.33 -6.75 20.59
N ARG A 250 7.08 -6.80 19.28
CA ARG A 250 7.41 -7.92 18.41
C ARG A 250 8.92 -8.19 18.28
N ALA A 251 9.76 -7.16 18.36
CA ALA A 251 11.21 -7.34 18.28
C ALA A 251 11.78 -8.03 19.53
N GLY A 252 11.17 -7.81 20.71
CA GLY A 252 11.55 -8.49 21.95
C GLY A 252 11.29 -10.00 21.94
N GLU A 253 10.37 -10.46 21.10
CA GLU A 253 10.05 -11.89 20.91
C GLU A 253 10.97 -12.57 19.87
N GLU A 254 11.49 -11.82 18.89
CA GLU A 254 12.24 -12.36 17.73
C GLU A 254 13.78 -12.27 17.86
N LEU A 255 14.34 -11.44 18.75
CA LEU A 255 15.78 -11.14 18.80
C LEU A 255 16.56 -11.94 19.86
N GLY A 256 17.25 -12.98 19.42
CA GLY A 256 18.33 -13.62 20.18
C GLY A 256 19.61 -12.77 20.20
N PHE A 257 20.19 -12.60 21.38
CA PHE A 257 21.43 -11.84 21.59
C PHE A 257 22.66 -12.63 21.11
N ASN A 258 23.05 -12.51 19.83
CA ASN A 258 24.43 -12.74 19.30
C ASN A 258 24.48 -12.73 17.74
N ILE A 259 23.88 -11.74 17.08
CA ILE A 259 23.86 -11.67 15.60
C ILE A 259 24.63 -10.44 15.13
N SER A 260 25.46 -10.58 14.09
CA SER A 260 26.16 -9.47 13.44
C SER A 260 25.16 -8.42 12.91
N ILE A 261 25.48 -7.13 13.03
CA ILE A 261 24.64 -6.03 12.51
C ILE A 261 24.35 -6.22 11.01
N LYS A 262 25.32 -6.77 10.27
CA LYS A 262 25.15 -7.09 8.84
C LYS A 262 24.03 -8.11 8.64
N ASP A 263 24.02 -9.20 9.42
CA ASP A 263 23.05 -10.27 9.26
C ASP A 263 21.66 -9.84 9.72
N VAL A 264 21.56 -8.96 10.72
CA VAL A 264 20.29 -8.32 11.12
C VAL A 264 19.72 -7.46 9.99
N LEU A 265 20.57 -6.65 9.34
CA LEU A 265 20.16 -5.81 8.21
C LEU A 265 19.71 -6.65 7.01
N LEU A 266 20.49 -7.70 6.67
CA LEU A 266 20.19 -8.57 5.54
C LEU A 266 18.95 -9.43 5.79
N GLY A 267 18.79 -9.96 7.00
CA GLY A 267 17.57 -10.65 7.43
C GLY A 267 16.35 -9.72 7.42
N PHE A 268 16.51 -8.45 7.80
CA PHE A 268 15.44 -7.46 7.68
C PHE A 268 15.03 -7.23 6.22
N ILE A 269 16.01 -7.03 5.32
CA ILE A 269 15.73 -6.84 3.89
C ILE A 269 15.05 -8.09 3.30
N HIS A 270 15.54 -9.28 3.64
CA HIS A 270 14.96 -10.56 3.22
C HIS A 270 13.51 -10.72 3.72
N THR A 271 13.24 -10.45 5.00
CA THR A 271 11.88 -10.55 5.56
C THR A 271 10.89 -9.56 4.96
N GLN A 272 11.35 -8.38 4.50
CA GLN A 272 10.47 -7.49 3.73
C GLN A 272 10.16 -8.08 2.33
N GLY A 273 11.08 -8.85 1.76
CA GLY A 273 10.96 -9.52 0.45
C GLY A 273 10.00 -10.71 0.39
N VAL A 274 9.41 -11.13 1.52
CA VAL A 274 8.50 -12.30 1.61
C VAL A 274 7.27 -12.16 0.69
N SER A 275 6.89 -10.94 0.31
CA SER A 275 5.74 -10.72 -0.59
C SER A 275 5.91 -11.41 -1.95
N LEU A 276 7.15 -11.66 -2.39
CA LEU A 276 7.44 -12.49 -3.56
C LEU A 276 6.83 -13.89 -3.42
N MET A 277 7.03 -14.53 -2.27
CA MET A 277 6.55 -15.89 -2.03
C MET A 277 5.08 -15.91 -1.66
N VAL A 278 4.54 -14.82 -1.11
CA VAL A 278 3.07 -14.63 -0.99
C VAL A 278 2.41 -14.60 -2.36
N PHE A 279 3.02 -13.94 -3.34
CA PHE A 279 2.54 -13.99 -4.72
C PHE A 279 2.55 -15.42 -5.26
N ASP A 280 3.61 -16.19 -5.03
CA ASP A 280 3.64 -17.58 -5.49
C ASP A 280 2.64 -18.48 -4.75
N ALA A 281 2.46 -18.29 -3.43
CA ALA A 281 1.47 -18.98 -2.62
C ALA A 281 0.05 -18.78 -3.17
N SER A 282 -0.27 -17.56 -3.63
CA SER A 282 -1.58 -17.28 -4.26
C SER A 282 -1.83 -18.08 -5.54
N ARG A 283 -0.78 -18.57 -6.19
CA ARG A 283 -0.87 -19.42 -7.38
C ARG A 283 -0.99 -20.90 -7.05
N LEU A 284 -0.72 -21.31 -5.80
CA LEU A 284 -0.95 -22.68 -5.32
C LEU A 284 -2.43 -22.96 -5.08
N VAL A 285 -3.19 -21.92 -4.71
CA VAL A 285 -4.60 -22.07 -4.35
C VAL A 285 -5.50 -22.01 -5.58
N GLU A 286 -6.45 -22.93 -5.64
CA GLU A 286 -7.48 -22.98 -6.68
C GLU A 286 -8.83 -22.50 -6.17
N ASN A 287 -9.71 -22.13 -7.09
CA ASN A 287 -11.13 -21.83 -6.81
C ASN A 287 -11.38 -20.72 -5.79
N TYR A 288 -10.75 -19.55 -5.98
CA TYR A 288 -11.02 -18.38 -5.14
C TYR A 288 -12.50 -17.95 -5.16
N PRO A 289 -13.06 -17.46 -4.02
CA PRO A 289 -14.46 -17.06 -3.93
C PRO A 289 -14.81 -15.94 -4.90
N THR A 290 -15.91 -16.12 -5.64
CA THR A 290 -16.41 -15.10 -6.58
C THR A 290 -16.72 -13.77 -5.88
N LEU A 291 -17.24 -13.83 -4.64
CA LEU A 291 -17.56 -12.63 -3.86
C LEU A 291 -16.32 -11.74 -3.62
N ALA A 292 -15.14 -12.35 -3.43
CA ALA A 292 -13.90 -11.61 -3.22
C ALA A 292 -13.47 -10.80 -4.46
N TYR A 293 -13.79 -11.25 -5.68
CA TYR A 293 -13.55 -10.47 -6.91
C TYR A 293 -14.36 -9.18 -6.91
N PHE A 294 -15.64 -9.26 -6.55
CA PHE A 294 -16.51 -8.09 -6.49
C PHE A 294 -16.14 -7.15 -5.35
N GLN A 295 -15.90 -7.69 -4.15
CA GLN A 295 -15.53 -6.92 -2.96
C GLN A 295 -14.18 -6.19 -3.13
N THR A 296 -13.27 -6.71 -3.95
CA THR A 296 -11.99 -6.07 -4.27
C THR A 296 -12.18 -4.76 -5.05
N ILE A 297 -13.22 -4.67 -5.88
CA ILE A 297 -13.48 -3.51 -6.74
C ILE A 297 -14.51 -2.58 -6.08
N PHE A 298 -15.62 -3.13 -5.64
CA PHE A 298 -16.80 -2.39 -5.20
C PHE A 298 -16.94 -2.45 -3.67
N PRO A 299 -16.96 -1.29 -2.99
CA PRO A 299 -17.21 -1.27 -1.55
C PRO A 299 -18.62 -1.76 -1.22
N GLY A 300 -18.75 -2.54 -0.15
CA GLY A 300 -20.05 -2.94 0.41
C GLY A 300 -20.74 -4.11 -0.28
N CYS A 301 -20.13 -4.74 -1.30
CA CYS A 301 -20.69 -5.92 -1.95
C CYS A 301 -20.93 -7.08 -0.99
N SER A 302 -19.99 -7.36 -0.08
CA SER A 302 -20.16 -8.40 0.93
C SER A 302 -21.32 -8.11 1.90
N PHE A 303 -21.52 -6.83 2.25
CA PHE A 303 -22.64 -6.43 3.11
C PHE A 303 -23.98 -6.66 2.40
N LEU A 304 -24.09 -6.22 1.14
CA LEU A 304 -25.30 -6.43 0.33
C LEU A 304 -25.56 -7.93 0.14
N TYR A 305 -24.53 -8.72 -0.17
CA TYR A 305 -24.66 -10.16 -0.34
C TYR A 305 -25.14 -10.85 0.94
N SER A 306 -24.53 -10.53 2.09
CA SER A 306 -24.96 -11.05 3.40
C SER A 306 -26.42 -10.72 3.69
N LEU A 307 -26.85 -9.49 3.40
CA LEU A 307 -28.22 -9.02 3.63
C LEU A 307 -29.25 -9.68 2.69
N PHE A 308 -28.95 -9.80 1.39
CA PHE A 308 -29.87 -10.38 0.41
C PHE A 308 -30.03 -11.90 0.58
N PHE A 309 -28.98 -12.59 0.97
CA PHE A 309 -28.98 -14.05 1.08
C PHE A 309 -29.08 -14.56 2.52
N ASN A 310 -29.17 -13.65 3.51
CA ASN A 310 -29.19 -13.95 4.94
C ASN A 310 -28.07 -14.93 5.35
N LYS A 311 -26.85 -14.66 4.90
CA LYS A 311 -25.67 -15.48 5.17
C LYS A 311 -24.69 -14.74 6.07
N GLU A 312 -24.21 -15.43 7.10
CA GLU A 312 -23.04 -14.99 7.85
C GLU A 312 -21.80 -15.18 6.97
N LEU A 313 -21.00 -14.13 6.86
CA LEU A 313 -19.76 -14.12 6.09
C LEU A 313 -18.59 -13.96 7.06
N HIS A 314 -17.51 -14.67 6.80
CA HIS A 314 -16.26 -14.54 7.52
C HIS A 314 -15.19 -13.90 6.63
N PHE A 315 -14.02 -13.63 7.21
CA PHE A 315 -12.90 -13.01 6.52
C PHE A 315 -12.50 -13.79 5.24
N GLN A 316 -12.44 -15.11 5.31
CA GLN A 316 -12.09 -15.97 4.18
C GLN A 316 -13.10 -15.96 3.02
N ASP A 317 -14.34 -15.53 3.25
CA ASP A 317 -15.38 -15.53 2.21
C ASP A 317 -15.34 -14.27 1.34
N ILE A 318 -14.76 -13.19 1.88
CA ILE A 318 -14.88 -11.84 1.33
C ILE A 318 -13.57 -11.30 0.74
N CYS A 319 -12.43 -11.90 1.05
CA CYS A 319 -11.13 -11.46 0.54
C CYS A 319 -10.22 -12.62 0.13
N PHE A 320 -9.39 -12.37 -0.88
CA PHE A 320 -8.50 -13.39 -1.42
C PHE A 320 -7.41 -13.83 -0.45
N ASP A 321 -6.87 -12.90 0.34
CA ASP A 321 -5.83 -13.19 1.31
C ASP A 321 -6.35 -14.04 2.47
N GLY A 322 -7.56 -13.76 2.95
CA GLY A 322 -8.25 -14.59 3.94
C GLY A 322 -8.50 -16.00 3.43
N TYR A 323 -9.02 -16.12 2.20
CA TYR A 323 -9.27 -17.42 1.58
C TYR A 323 -7.98 -18.24 1.42
N MET A 324 -6.91 -17.62 0.89
CA MET A 324 -5.62 -18.28 0.72
C MET A 324 -5.06 -18.77 2.06
N CYS A 325 -5.10 -17.92 3.09
CA CYS A 325 -4.64 -18.26 4.43
C CYS A 325 -5.45 -19.44 5.01
N TYR A 326 -6.78 -19.41 4.85
CA TYR A 326 -7.67 -20.48 5.32
C TYR A 326 -7.39 -21.83 4.65
N ILE A 327 -7.16 -21.83 3.33
CA ILE A 327 -6.86 -23.06 2.59
C ILE A 327 -5.48 -23.63 2.95
N LEU A 328 -4.48 -22.77 3.16
CA LEU A 328 -3.12 -23.22 3.43
C LEU A 328 -2.90 -23.65 4.88
N ASN A 329 -3.43 -22.89 5.85
CA ASN A 329 -3.33 -23.25 7.27
C ASN A 329 -4.45 -22.58 8.09
N PRO A 330 -5.63 -23.23 8.25
CA PRO A 330 -6.77 -22.63 8.94
C PRO A 330 -6.49 -22.38 10.43
N TRP A 331 -5.63 -23.17 11.07
CA TRP A 331 -5.28 -23.02 12.49
C TRP A 331 -4.52 -21.73 12.75
N MET A 332 -3.49 -21.45 11.95
CA MET A 332 -2.74 -20.19 12.06
C MET A 332 -3.61 -18.97 11.75
N LEU A 333 -4.55 -19.09 10.81
CA LEU A 333 -5.52 -18.01 10.56
C LEU A 333 -6.36 -17.74 11.81
N ALA A 334 -6.88 -18.78 12.47
CA ALA A 334 -7.70 -18.63 13.67
C ALA A 334 -6.92 -17.98 14.84
N GLU A 335 -5.60 -18.14 14.88
CA GLU A 335 -4.71 -17.55 15.89
C GLU A 335 -4.35 -16.07 15.63
N GLY A 336 -4.79 -15.48 14.52
CA GLY A 336 -4.45 -14.07 14.21
C GLY A 336 -3.37 -13.91 13.13
N HIS A 337 -2.79 -14.99 12.61
CA HIS A 337 -1.72 -14.90 11.61
C HIS A 337 -2.26 -14.61 10.21
N GLY A 338 -1.42 -14.02 9.37
CA GLY A 338 -1.73 -13.82 7.96
C GLY A 338 -0.46 -13.67 7.12
N MET A 339 -0.48 -14.20 5.89
CA MET A 339 0.64 -14.10 4.96
C MET A 339 0.69 -12.75 4.24
N GLY A 340 -0.43 -12.03 4.18
CA GLY A 340 -0.57 -10.82 3.38
C GLY A 340 -1.01 -11.11 1.95
N TRP A 341 -0.87 -10.12 1.07
CA TRP A 341 -1.30 -10.18 -0.32
C TRP A 341 -0.43 -9.30 -1.21
N THR A 342 -0.63 -9.34 -2.53
CA THR A 342 0.07 -8.46 -3.47
C THR A 342 -0.82 -8.03 -4.62
N LEU A 343 -0.54 -6.87 -5.20
CA LEU A 343 -1.14 -6.43 -6.47
C LEU A 343 -0.99 -7.48 -7.57
N MET A 344 0.16 -8.17 -7.62
CA MET A 344 0.47 -9.17 -8.64
C MET A 344 -0.47 -10.35 -8.52
N SER A 345 -0.81 -10.76 -7.29
CA SER A 345 -1.82 -11.78 -7.03
C SER A 345 -3.19 -11.37 -7.54
N ASP A 346 -3.61 -10.12 -7.31
CA ASP A 346 -4.86 -9.61 -7.88
C ASP A 346 -4.84 -9.65 -9.42
N LEU A 347 -3.80 -9.11 -10.05
CA LEU A 347 -3.70 -9.11 -11.50
C LEU A 347 -3.69 -10.52 -12.07
N TYR A 348 -3.05 -11.48 -11.38
CA TYR A 348 -3.04 -12.89 -11.77
C TYR A 348 -4.45 -13.49 -11.70
N LEU A 349 -5.19 -13.28 -10.61
CA LEU A 349 -6.57 -13.77 -10.49
C LEU A 349 -7.52 -13.11 -11.48
N PHE A 350 -7.49 -11.77 -11.60
CA PHE A 350 -8.32 -11.03 -12.57
C PHE A 350 -7.96 -11.33 -14.03
N SER A 351 -6.74 -11.79 -14.31
CA SER A 351 -6.35 -12.24 -15.64
C SER A 351 -6.94 -13.61 -16.04
N GLY A 352 -7.70 -14.26 -15.15
CA GLY A 352 -8.15 -15.63 -15.35
C GLY A 352 -6.98 -16.61 -15.44
N ARG A 353 -5.83 -16.27 -14.81
CA ARG A 353 -4.58 -17.04 -14.85
C ARG A 353 -3.95 -17.16 -16.24
N VAL A 354 -4.34 -16.27 -17.17
CA VAL A 354 -3.77 -16.21 -18.52
C VAL A 354 -2.67 -15.17 -18.57
N TRP A 355 -1.44 -15.60 -18.89
CA TRP A 355 -0.27 -14.73 -18.87
C TRP A 355 -0.39 -13.49 -19.78
N LEU A 356 -1.02 -13.61 -20.96
CA LEU A 356 -1.26 -12.48 -21.86
C LEU A 356 -2.14 -11.40 -21.21
N PHE A 357 -3.22 -11.83 -20.55
CA PHE A 357 -4.12 -10.91 -19.84
C PHE A 357 -3.44 -10.31 -18.61
N TYR A 358 -2.59 -11.05 -17.92
CA TYR A 358 -1.79 -10.51 -16.82
C TYR A 358 -0.86 -9.39 -17.30
N LEU A 359 -0.15 -9.58 -18.41
CA LEU A 359 0.73 -8.55 -18.97
C LEU A 359 -0.06 -7.32 -19.45
N PHE A 360 -1.24 -7.54 -20.04
CA PHE A 360 -2.15 -6.46 -20.42
C PHE A 360 -2.65 -5.66 -19.22
N LEU A 361 -3.07 -6.33 -18.14
CA LEU A 361 -3.49 -5.65 -16.91
C LEU A 361 -2.32 -4.92 -16.24
N SER A 362 -1.11 -5.48 -16.29
CA SER A 362 0.11 -4.83 -15.81
C SER A 362 0.39 -3.54 -16.60
N PHE A 363 0.22 -3.57 -17.92
CA PHE A 363 0.28 -2.38 -18.78
C PHE A 363 -0.78 -1.35 -18.38
N LEU A 364 -2.03 -1.78 -18.21
CA LEU A 364 -3.14 -0.90 -17.85
C LEU A 364 -2.89 -0.22 -16.49
N PHE A 365 -2.34 -0.96 -15.51
CA PHE A 365 -1.97 -0.40 -14.21
C PHE A 365 -1.03 0.79 -14.36
N GLY A 366 0.09 0.60 -15.08
CA GLY A 366 1.04 1.70 -15.34
C GLY A 366 0.42 2.86 -16.10
N PHE A 367 -0.42 2.57 -17.10
CA PHE A 367 -1.11 3.57 -17.90
C PHE A 367 -2.04 4.44 -17.05
N VAL A 368 -2.87 3.82 -16.20
CA VAL A 368 -3.82 4.52 -15.33
C VAL A 368 -3.08 5.41 -14.33
N VAL A 369 -1.99 4.93 -13.74
CA VAL A 369 -1.19 5.70 -12.78
C VAL A 369 -0.57 6.93 -13.45
N ALA A 370 0.02 6.78 -14.63
CA ALA A 370 0.56 7.91 -15.40
C ALA A 370 -0.53 8.94 -15.76
N LYS A 371 -1.74 8.49 -16.08
CA LYS A 371 -2.87 9.39 -16.34
C LYS A 371 -3.30 10.13 -15.09
N LEU A 372 -3.42 9.45 -13.95
CA LEU A 372 -3.73 10.08 -12.67
C LEU A 372 -2.71 11.18 -12.34
N GLU A 373 -1.42 10.88 -12.44
CA GLU A 373 -0.34 11.85 -12.15
C GLU A 373 -0.35 13.05 -13.10
N SER A 374 -0.52 12.80 -14.41
CA SER A 374 -0.60 13.88 -15.39
C SER A 374 -1.81 14.79 -15.17
N LEU A 375 -2.94 14.25 -14.70
CA LEU A 375 -4.14 15.03 -14.39
C LEU A 375 -3.99 15.78 -13.06
N ALA A 376 -3.31 15.19 -12.07
CA ALA A 376 -3.04 15.80 -10.78
C ALA A 376 -2.12 17.04 -10.88
N GLU A 377 -1.27 17.13 -11.90
CA GLU A 377 -0.46 18.35 -12.15
C GLU A 377 -1.34 19.59 -12.46
N ASN A 378 -2.53 19.40 -13.02
CA ASN A 378 -3.37 20.50 -13.52
C ASN A 378 -4.71 20.64 -12.78
N SER A 379 -5.13 19.64 -12.01
CA SER A 379 -6.45 19.62 -11.36
C SER A 379 -6.34 19.29 -9.87
N PRO A 380 -6.84 20.18 -8.98
CA PRO A 380 -6.90 19.93 -7.55
C PRO A 380 -7.63 18.63 -7.18
N PHE A 381 -8.68 18.26 -7.92
CA PHE A 381 -9.43 17.02 -7.67
C PHE A 381 -8.54 15.75 -7.82
N PHE A 382 -7.82 15.61 -8.93
CA PHE A 382 -6.92 14.46 -9.12
C PHE A 382 -5.74 14.49 -8.15
N LEU A 383 -5.24 15.67 -7.77
CA LEU A 383 -4.24 15.81 -6.71
C LEU A 383 -4.78 15.36 -5.35
N PHE A 384 -6.04 15.65 -5.04
CA PHE A 384 -6.75 15.12 -3.89
C PHE A 384 -6.76 13.59 -3.91
N ILE A 385 -7.15 12.98 -5.03
CA ILE A 385 -7.17 11.52 -5.18
C ILE A 385 -5.78 10.91 -4.93
N GLU A 386 -4.71 11.50 -5.49
CA GLU A 386 -3.34 11.05 -5.21
C GLU A 386 -3.02 11.04 -3.71
N TYR A 387 -3.35 12.11 -2.99
CA TYR A 387 -3.10 12.20 -1.55
C TYR A 387 -3.94 11.21 -0.74
N VAL A 388 -5.15 10.88 -1.17
CA VAL A 388 -5.98 9.86 -0.51
C VAL A 388 -5.34 8.49 -0.64
N ILE A 389 -4.88 8.13 -1.84
CA ILE A 389 -4.40 6.76 -2.10
C ILE A 389 -2.92 6.56 -1.75
N VAL A 390 -2.11 7.61 -1.60
CA VAL A 390 -0.64 7.52 -1.54
C VAL A 390 -0.13 6.42 -0.61
N PHE A 391 -0.59 6.37 0.65
CA PHE A 391 -0.08 5.38 1.60
C PHE A 391 -0.46 3.94 1.22
N LYS A 392 -1.67 3.73 0.69
CA LYS A 392 -2.13 2.40 0.24
C LYS A 392 -1.45 2.00 -1.06
N PHE A 393 -1.27 2.96 -1.96
CA PHE A 393 -0.59 2.77 -3.23
C PHE A 393 0.87 2.34 -3.05
N LEU A 394 1.61 2.98 -2.14
CA LEU A 394 2.98 2.57 -1.77
C LEU A 394 3.06 1.17 -1.14
N LEU A 395 1.94 0.64 -0.64
CA LEU A 395 1.88 -0.69 -0.04
C LEU A 395 1.31 -1.74 -1.00
N LEU A 396 0.89 -1.38 -2.22
CA LEU A 396 0.38 -2.34 -3.21
C LEU A 396 1.32 -3.50 -3.55
N PRO A 397 2.67 -3.38 -3.51
CA PRO A 397 3.52 -4.56 -3.68
C PRO A 397 3.36 -5.63 -2.58
N ARG A 398 2.69 -5.29 -1.48
CA ARG A 398 2.45 -6.10 -0.27
C ARG A 398 1.01 -5.97 0.26
N ALA A 399 0.10 -5.53 -0.61
CA ALA A 399 -1.33 -5.35 -0.35
C ALA A 399 -2.11 -5.52 -1.65
N GLY A 400 -3.43 -5.69 -1.56
CA GLY A 400 -4.29 -5.80 -2.75
C GLY A 400 -4.87 -4.48 -3.24
N LEU A 401 -5.42 -4.52 -4.45
CA LEU A 401 -6.31 -3.52 -5.05
C LEU A 401 -7.53 -3.24 -4.17
N ASN A 402 -7.94 -4.21 -3.34
CA ASN A 402 -9.01 -4.07 -2.34
C ASN A 402 -8.74 -2.93 -1.34
N SER A 403 -7.48 -2.49 -1.20
CA SER A 403 -7.10 -1.38 -0.33
C SER A 403 -7.16 -0.01 -1.01
N VAL A 404 -7.25 0.04 -2.34
CA VAL A 404 -7.20 1.27 -3.16
C VAL A 404 -8.51 1.50 -3.90
N LEU A 405 -9.05 0.51 -4.62
CA LEU A 405 -10.24 0.69 -5.45
C LEU A 405 -11.47 1.10 -4.64
N PRO A 406 -11.83 0.43 -3.51
CA PRO A 406 -12.94 0.89 -2.68
C PRO A 406 -12.72 2.31 -2.13
N LEU A 407 -11.47 2.67 -1.82
CA LEU A 407 -11.10 4.00 -1.34
C LEU A 407 -11.34 5.09 -2.39
N LEU A 408 -11.22 4.78 -3.69
CA LEU A 408 -11.58 5.70 -4.78
C LEU A 408 -13.08 5.99 -4.83
N PHE A 409 -13.93 4.99 -4.57
CA PHE A 409 -15.38 5.20 -4.49
C PHE A 409 -15.73 6.08 -3.28
N TYR A 410 -15.15 5.78 -2.11
CA TYR A 410 -15.35 6.60 -0.92
C TYR A 410 -14.85 8.03 -1.12
N SER A 411 -13.70 8.23 -1.76
CA SER A 411 -13.15 9.57 -2.00
C SER A 411 -14.03 10.39 -2.94
N LEU A 412 -14.60 9.79 -3.99
CA LEU A 412 -15.58 10.43 -4.88
C LEU A 412 -16.84 10.85 -4.13
N PHE A 413 -17.41 9.95 -3.33
CA PHE A 413 -18.61 10.22 -2.54
C PHE A 413 -18.37 11.36 -1.55
N PHE A 414 -17.33 11.26 -0.73
CA PHE A 414 -17.04 12.27 0.28
C PHE A 414 -16.60 13.60 -0.32
N TRP A 415 -15.81 13.62 -1.40
CA TRP A 415 -15.48 14.87 -2.08
C TRP A 415 -16.75 15.59 -2.54
N SER A 416 -17.68 14.86 -3.19
CA SER A 416 -18.96 15.40 -3.64
C SER A 416 -19.80 15.92 -2.48
N PHE A 417 -19.85 15.17 -1.36
CA PHE A 417 -20.53 15.58 -0.14
C PHE A 417 -19.96 16.87 0.45
N PHE A 418 -18.64 16.99 0.57
CA PHE A 418 -17.99 18.20 1.09
C PHE A 418 -18.22 19.42 0.19
N VAL A 419 -18.21 19.23 -1.13
CA VAL A 419 -18.55 20.29 -2.10
C VAL A 419 -20.00 20.74 -1.92
N PHE A 420 -20.94 19.80 -1.84
CA PHE A 420 -22.36 20.09 -1.65
C PHE A 420 -22.64 20.84 -0.35
N VAL A 421 -22.11 20.35 0.79
CA VAL A 421 -22.24 21.03 2.10
C VAL A 421 -21.64 22.43 2.06
N SER A 422 -20.49 22.60 1.41
CA SER A 422 -19.85 23.91 1.27
C SER A 422 -20.72 24.90 0.50
N GLN A 423 -21.36 24.47 -0.59
CA GLN A 423 -22.26 25.31 -1.37
C GLN A 423 -23.51 25.73 -0.56
N ILE A 424 -24.08 24.83 0.24
CA ILE A 424 -25.19 25.15 1.15
C ILE A 424 -24.78 26.22 2.16
N LEU A 425 -23.63 26.03 2.83
CA LEU A 425 -23.16 26.97 3.84
C LEU A 425 -22.84 28.36 3.25
N ILE A 426 -22.32 28.41 2.02
CA ILE A 426 -22.10 29.67 1.30
C ILE A 426 -23.44 30.35 0.98
N TYR A 427 -24.44 29.61 0.52
CA TYR A 427 -25.77 30.14 0.24
C TYR A 427 -26.45 30.69 1.51
N MET A 428 -26.33 29.97 2.64
CA MET A 428 -26.90 30.42 3.92
C MET A 428 -26.25 31.69 4.46
N LYS A 429 -24.96 31.93 4.22
CA LYS A 429 -24.27 33.17 4.64
C LYS A 429 -24.63 34.41 3.80
N ARG A 430 -25.26 34.23 2.64
CA ARG A 430 -25.65 35.32 1.72
C ARG A 430 -27.08 35.81 1.95
N LYS A 431 -27.89 35.03 2.66
CA LYS A 431 -29.16 35.46 3.23
C LYS A 431 -28.90 36.05 4.61
#